data_AF-A0A3S9SWV8-F1
#
_entry.id   AF-A0A3S9SWV8-F1
#
_cell.length_a   1.000
_cell.length_b   1.000
_cell.length_c   1.000
_cell.angle_alpha   90.00
_cell.angle_beta   90.00
_cell.angle_gamma   90.00
#
_symmetry.space_group_name_H-M   'P 1'
#
loop_
_entity.id
_entity.type
_entity.pdbx_description
1 polymer ?
#
loop_
_entity_poly.entity_id
_entity_poly.type
_entity_poly.pdbx_seq_one_letter_code
_entity_poly.pdbx_strand_id
1 'polypeptide(L)'
;MNKKIILLIFIYLFTFNMVLIAGNKDLNLSSAIDNVISSIAKRSLSESERDGIILMREEEKLTRDVYLKLYEKWSLNIFQNIAKSEITHMGAVALLINRYELEDPVKEDVIT
;
A
#
# COMPACT_ATOMS: atom_id res chain seq x y z
N MET A 1 -12.55 9.15 12.30
CA MET A 1 -13.05 7.91 11.63
C MET A 1 -12.92 6.77 12.63
N ASN A 2 -13.70 5.67 12.59
CA ASN A 2 -13.57 4.66 13.65
C ASN A 2 -12.22 3.94 13.48
N LYS A 3 -11.37 3.93 14.51
CA LYS A 3 -10.06 3.25 14.49
C LYS A 3 -10.15 1.79 14.02
N LYS A 4 -11.31 1.16 14.23
CA LYS A 4 -11.65 -0.19 13.74
C LYS A 4 -11.71 -0.29 12.21
N ILE A 5 -12.09 0.77 11.50
CA ILE A 5 -12.22 0.78 10.03
C ILE A 5 -10.84 0.81 9.35
N ILE A 6 -9.90 1.61 9.87
CA ILE A 6 -8.51 1.66 9.37
C ILE A 6 -7.83 0.30 9.62
N LEU A 7 -8.01 -0.25 10.83
CA LEU A 7 -7.48 -1.57 11.18
C LEU A 7 -8.08 -2.69 10.32
N LEU A 8 -9.36 -2.62 9.96
CA LEU A 8 -10.00 -3.60 9.08
C LEU A 8 -9.49 -3.52 7.63
N ILE A 9 -9.21 -2.32 7.11
CA ILE A 9 -8.61 -2.14 5.78
C ILE A 9 -7.17 -2.66 5.78
N PHE A 10 -6.41 -2.40 6.85
CA PHE A 10 -5.05 -2.90 7.04
C PHE A 10 -5.00 -4.43 7.16
N ILE A 11 -5.90 -5.04 7.95
CA ILE A 11 -6.05 -6.50 8.05
C ILE A 11 -6.51 -7.13 6.73
N TYR A 12 -7.39 -6.45 5.98
CA TYR A 12 -7.83 -6.92 4.68
C TYR A 12 -6.69 -6.87 3.65
N LEU A 13 -5.87 -5.81 3.64
CA LEU A 13 -4.65 -5.75 2.81
C LEU A 13 -3.63 -6.83 3.18
N PHE A 14 -3.44 -7.08 4.48
CA PHE A 14 -2.50 -8.08 5.01
C PHE A 14 -2.94 -9.54 4.76
N THR A 15 -4.25 -9.83 4.68
CA THR A 15 -4.79 -11.19 4.48
C THR A 15 -5.28 -11.48 3.05
N PHE A 16 -5.62 -10.45 2.26
CA PHE A 16 -6.21 -10.63 0.92
C PHE A 16 -5.18 -10.93 -0.18
N ASN A 17 -3.89 -10.61 0.01
CA ASN A 17 -2.86 -10.87 -1.00
C ASN A 17 -2.35 -12.33 -1.05
N MET A 18 -3.02 -13.27 -0.35
CA MET A 18 -2.81 -14.71 -0.57
C MET A 18 -3.72 -15.28 -1.68
N VAL A 19 -4.64 -14.48 -2.26
CA VAL A 19 -5.62 -15.00 -3.24
C VAL A 19 -5.64 -14.14 -4.51
N LEU A 20 -5.46 -14.84 -5.64
CA LEU A 20 -5.64 -14.43 -7.05
C LEU A 20 -4.45 -13.77 -7.78
N ILE A 21 -3.48 -14.60 -8.14
CA ILE A 21 -2.90 -14.57 -9.50
C ILE A 21 -3.66 -15.62 -10.33
N ALA A 22 -4.80 -15.24 -10.91
CA ALA A 22 -5.39 -15.97 -12.03
C ALA A 22 -6.48 -15.14 -12.73
N GLY A 23 -6.16 -14.67 -13.94
CA GLY A 23 -7.12 -14.49 -15.04
C GLY A 23 -8.19 -13.41 -14.91
N ASN A 24 -7.91 -12.21 -15.44
CA ASN A 24 -8.69 -11.50 -16.48
C ASN A 24 -8.15 -10.06 -16.62
N LYS A 25 -7.66 -9.71 -17.80
CA LYS A 25 -6.94 -8.45 -18.08
C LYS A 25 -7.83 -7.27 -18.51
N ASP A 26 -9.16 -7.43 -18.56
CA ASP A 26 -10.04 -6.46 -19.22
C ASP A 26 -11.06 -5.78 -18.29
N LEU A 27 -10.68 -5.54 -17.04
CA LEU A 27 -11.37 -4.57 -16.19
C LEU A 27 -10.42 -3.39 -16.00
N ASN A 28 -10.88 -2.17 -16.32
CA ASN A 28 -10.17 -0.94 -15.94
C ASN A 28 -10.21 -0.82 -14.41
N LEU A 29 -9.35 -1.60 -13.74
CA LEU A 29 -9.27 -1.71 -12.30
C LEU A 29 -9.02 -0.33 -11.66
N SER A 30 -8.25 0.52 -12.34
CA SER A 30 -8.06 1.91 -11.94
C SER A 30 -9.38 2.68 -11.87
N SER A 31 -10.20 2.64 -12.92
CA SER A 31 -11.46 3.39 -12.93
C SER A 31 -12.49 2.81 -11.96
N ALA A 32 -12.48 1.49 -11.75
CA ALA A 32 -13.31 0.85 -10.74
C ALA A 32 -12.90 1.26 -9.31
N ILE A 33 -11.59 1.30 -9.02
CA ILE A 33 -11.05 1.75 -7.73
C ILE A 33 -11.34 3.23 -7.50
N ASP A 34 -11.17 4.09 -8.52
CA ASP A 34 -11.45 5.52 -8.40
C ASP A 34 -12.93 5.80 -8.11
N ASN A 35 -13.84 5.05 -8.75
CA ASN A 35 -15.29 5.15 -8.50
C ASN A 35 -15.66 4.67 -7.09
N VAL A 36 -15.06 3.59 -6.61
CA VAL A 36 -15.29 3.12 -5.23
C VAL A 36 -14.74 4.14 -4.22
N ILE A 37 -13.53 4.65 -4.44
CA ILE A 37 -12.90 5.65 -3.57
C ILE A 37 -13.72 6.94 -3.54
N SER A 38 -14.24 7.41 -4.67
CA SER A 38 -15.09 8.61 -4.72
C SER A 38 -16.45 8.40 -4.04
N SER A 39 -17.00 7.18 -4.05
CA SER A 39 -18.25 6.85 -3.36
C SER A 39 -18.13 6.80 -1.82
N ILE A 40 -16.91 6.66 -1.29
CA ILE A 40 -16.65 6.73 0.15
C ILE A 40 -16.63 8.19 0.57
N ALA A 41 -17.41 8.58 1.57
CA ALA A 41 -17.40 9.93 2.09
C ALA A 41 -16.00 10.31 2.64
N LYS A 42 -15.38 11.37 2.10
CA LYS A 42 -14.12 11.93 2.60
C LYS A 42 -14.37 12.55 3.98
N ARG A 43 -13.77 11.95 5.02
CA ARG A 43 -13.82 12.48 6.40
C ARG A 43 -12.50 13.19 6.69
N SER A 44 -12.53 14.25 7.49
CA SER A 44 -11.30 14.89 7.96
C SER A 44 -10.45 13.90 8.78
N LEU A 45 -9.15 13.85 8.48
CA LEU A 45 -8.17 13.11 9.28
C LEU A 45 -7.71 13.97 10.47
N SER A 46 -7.48 13.35 11.62
CA SER A 46 -6.70 13.97 12.70
C SER A 46 -5.22 14.05 12.33
N GLU A 47 -4.44 14.89 13.01
CA GLU A 47 -2.99 14.99 12.80
C GLU A 47 -2.31 13.62 12.95
N SER A 48 -2.61 12.89 14.03
CA SER A 48 -2.09 11.53 14.24
C SER A 48 -2.42 10.54 13.12
N GLU A 49 -3.57 10.68 12.47
CA GLU A 49 -3.96 9.82 11.34
C GLU A 49 -3.16 10.19 10.08
N ARG A 50 -2.85 11.48 9.88
CA ARG A 50 -1.98 11.95 8.79
C ARG A 50 -0.56 11.46 8.98
N ASP A 51 -0.01 11.63 10.18
CA ASP A 51 1.34 11.19 10.54
C ASP A 51 1.48 9.67 10.40
N GLY A 52 0.45 8.92 10.81
CA GLY A 52 0.41 7.47 10.64
C GLY A 52 0.43 7.04 9.17
N ILE A 53 -0.28 7.75 8.28
CA ILE A 53 -0.25 7.44 6.84
C ILE A 53 1.14 7.69 6.24
N ILE A 54 1.79 8.79 6.63
CA ILE A 54 3.15 9.12 6.19
C ILE A 54 4.13 8.06 6.69
N LEU A 55 4.05 7.69 7.98
CA LEU A 55 4.92 6.65 8.56
C LEU A 55 4.75 5.31 7.86
N MET A 56 3.51 4.86 7.62
CA MET A 56 3.24 3.60 6.91
C MET A 56 3.87 3.63 5.50
N ARG A 57 3.81 4.76 4.80
CA ARG A 57 4.40 4.89 3.46
C ARG A 57 5.91 4.62 3.48
N GLU A 58 6.61 5.08 4.50
CA GLU A 58 8.04 4.84 4.69
C GLU A 58 8.33 3.41 5.15
N GLU A 59 7.53 2.86 6.07
CA GLU A 59 7.68 1.49 6.57
C GLU A 59 7.52 0.45 5.45
N GLU A 60 6.52 0.61 4.58
CA GLU A 60 6.29 -0.29 3.45
C GLU A 60 7.45 -0.22 2.44
N LYS A 61 7.99 0.98 2.17
CA LYS A 61 9.18 1.15 1.32
C LYS A 61 10.40 0.47 1.92
N LEU A 62 10.66 0.72 3.20
CA LEU A 62 11.79 0.12 3.91
C LEU A 62 11.70 -1.41 3.87
N THR A 63 10.51 -1.95 4.11
CA THR A 63 10.26 -3.39 4.11
C THR A 63 10.51 -4.00 2.72
N ARG A 64 9.99 -3.37 1.67
CA ARG A 64 10.26 -3.76 0.28
C ARG A 64 11.77 -3.78 -0.02
N ASP A 65 12.47 -2.70 0.30
CA ASP A 65 13.90 -2.54 -0.01
C ASP A 65 14.73 -3.59 0.75
N VAL A 66 14.44 -3.84 2.03
CA VAL A 66 15.06 -4.92 2.82
C VAL A 66 14.86 -6.27 2.15
N TYR A 67 13.65 -6.60 1.70
CA TYR A 67 13.39 -7.89 1.04
C TYR A 67 14.06 -8.00 -0.34
N LEU A 68 14.19 -6.91 -1.09
CA LEU A 68 14.98 -6.89 -2.31
C LEU A 68 16.46 -7.17 -2.01
N LYS A 69 17.04 -6.55 -0.98
CA LYS A 69 18.42 -6.82 -0.56
C LYS A 69 18.63 -8.25 -0.04
N LEU A 70 17.66 -8.80 0.67
CA LEU A 70 17.70 -10.21 1.08
C LEU A 70 17.59 -11.16 -0.12
N TYR A 71 16.79 -10.81 -1.12
CA TYR A 71 16.74 -11.58 -2.37
C TYR A 71 18.07 -11.52 -3.13
N GLU A 72 18.70 -10.35 -3.24
CA GLU A 72 20.03 -10.20 -3.84
C GLU A 72 21.08 -11.07 -3.11
N LYS A 73 21.02 -11.12 -1.77
CA LYS A 73 21.97 -11.87 -0.94
C LYS A 73 21.78 -13.38 -1.00
N TRP A 74 20.54 -13.85 -0.97
CA TRP A 74 20.22 -15.27 -0.72
C TRP A 74 19.51 -15.97 -1.87
N SER A 75 19.01 -15.20 -2.86
CA SER A 75 18.27 -15.70 -4.03
C SER A 75 17.07 -16.60 -3.71
N LEU A 76 16.48 -16.44 -2.52
CA LEU A 76 15.29 -17.20 -2.12
C LEU A 76 14.02 -16.50 -2.63
N ASN A 77 13.22 -17.21 -3.43
CA ASN A 77 11.99 -16.68 -4.03
C ASN A 77 11.00 -16.09 -3.02
N ILE A 78 11.03 -16.55 -1.77
CA ILE A 78 10.20 -15.99 -0.70
C ILE A 78 10.43 -14.48 -0.51
N PHE A 79 11.68 -14.02 -0.55
CA PHE A 79 12.00 -12.60 -0.39
C PHE A 79 11.51 -11.77 -1.59
N GLN A 80 11.64 -12.30 -2.81
CA GLN A 80 11.10 -11.64 -4.00
C GLN A 80 9.57 -11.55 -3.97
N ASN A 81 8.89 -12.60 -3.50
CA ASN A 81 7.44 -12.62 -3.40
C ASN A 81 6.93 -11.62 -2.35
N ILE A 82 7.62 -11.52 -1.20
CA ILE A 82 7.24 -10.54 -0.17
C ILE A 82 7.48 -9.12 -0.68
N ALA A 83 8.65 -8.82 -1.27
CA ALA A 83 8.93 -7.51 -1.88
C ALA A 83 7.87 -7.09 -2.92
N LYS A 84 7.36 -8.03 -3.71
CA LYS A 84 6.25 -7.78 -4.66
C LYS A 84 4.94 -7.43 -3.95
N SER A 85 4.65 -8.06 -2.82
CA SER A 85 3.47 -7.73 -2.00
C SER A 85 3.58 -6.30 -1.46
N GLU A 86 4.77 -5.90 -0.99
CA GLU A 86 4.96 -4.56 -0.44
C GLU A 86 4.81 -3.45 -1.48
N ILE A 87 5.07 -3.71 -2.77
CA ILE A 87 4.74 -2.75 -3.85
C ILE A 87 3.24 -2.45 -3.89
N THR A 88 2.40 -3.47 -3.69
CA THR A 88 0.93 -3.30 -3.64
C THR A 88 0.53 -2.50 -2.40
N HIS A 89 1.12 -2.79 -1.23
CA HIS A 89 0.86 -2.06 0.00
C HIS A 89 1.29 -0.59 -0.11
N MET A 90 2.50 -0.33 -0.60
CA MET A 90 3.00 1.01 -0.92
C MET A 90 2.03 1.77 -1.83
N GLY A 91 1.52 1.12 -2.88
CA GLY A 91 0.55 1.71 -3.80
C GLY A 91 -0.78 2.07 -3.11
N ALA A 92 -1.27 1.21 -2.22
CA ALA A 92 -2.48 1.49 -1.44
C ALA A 92 -2.32 2.71 -0.52
N VAL A 93 -1.16 2.84 0.15
CA VAL A 93 -0.87 4.01 0.99
C VAL A 93 -0.73 5.28 0.13
N ALA A 94 -0.12 5.18 -1.05
CA ALA A 94 -0.03 6.32 -1.99
C ALA A 94 -1.42 6.82 -2.42
N LEU A 95 -2.39 5.93 -2.62
CA LEU A 95 -3.79 6.32 -2.89
C LEU A 95 -4.40 7.12 -1.73
N LEU A 96 -4.09 6.77 -0.48
CA LEU A 96 -4.52 7.52 0.69
C LEU A 96 -3.86 8.90 0.76
N ILE A 97 -2.54 8.96 0.52
CA ILE A 97 -1.77 10.22 0.44
C ILE A 97 -2.41 11.16 -0.59
N ASN A 98 -2.66 10.66 -1.81
CA ASN A 98 -3.28 11.43 -2.88
C ASN A 98 -4.71 11.87 -2.52
N ARG A 99 -5.52 10.99 -1.94
CA ARG A 99 -6.90 11.29 -1.56
C ARG A 99 -7.00 12.41 -0.52
N TYR A 100 -6.06 12.46 0.41
CA TYR A 100 -6.03 13.42 1.51
C TYR A 100 -5.07 14.59 1.27
N GLU A 101 -4.50 14.69 0.07
CA GLU A 101 -3.60 15.76 -0.36
C GLU A 101 -2.42 15.93 0.62
N LEU A 102 -1.82 14.81 1.05
CA LEU A 102 -0.65 14.79 1.91
C LEU A 102 0.63 14.88 1.08
N GLU A 103 1.73 15.37 1.65
CA GLU A 103 3.05 15.30 1.03
C GLU A 103 3.55 13.85 1.08
N ASP A 104 3.89 13.25 -0.07
CA ASP A 104 4.47 11.90 -0.12
C ASP A 104 5.94 11.97 0.34
N PRO A 105 6.35 11.25 1.41
CA PRO A 105 7.74 11.18 1.84
C PRO A 105 8.63 10.47 0.80
N VAL A 106 8.06 9.61 -0.06
CA VAL A 106 8.79 8.87 -1.09
C VAL A 106 8.78 9.66 -2.40
N LYS A 107 9.61 10.70 -2.47
CA LYS A 107 9.72 11.60 -3.64
C LYS A 107 10.36 10.94 -4.86
N GLU A 108 11.35 10.09 -4.62
CA GLU A 108 11.98 9.26 -5.63
C GLU A 108 11.98 7.82 -5.13
N ASP A 109 11.43 6.92 -5.94
CA ASP A 109 11.36 5.51 -5.59
C ASP A 109 12.71 4.80 -5.88
N VAL A 110 13.74 5.23 -5.16
CA VAL A 110 15.09 4.65 -5.23
C VAL A 110 15.20 3.55 -4.17
N ILE A 111 15.66 2.37 -4.60
CA ILE A 111 15.98 1.26 -3.69
C ILE A 111 17.11 1.73 -2.78
N THR A 112 16.83 1.82 -1.48
CA THR A 112 17.79 2.27 -0.45
C THR A 112 18.57 1.09 0.12
#